data_AF-A0A6I5X6L4-F1
#
_entry.id   AF-A0A6I5X6L4-F1
#
_cell.length_a   1.000
_cell.length_b   1.000
_cell.length_c   1.000
_cell.angle_alpha   90.00
_cell.angle_beta   90.00
_cell.angle_gamma   90.00
#
_symmetry.space_group_name_H-M   'P 1'
#
loop_
_entity.id
_entity.type
_entity.pdbx_description
1 polymer ?
#
loop_
_entity_poly.entity_id
_entity_poly.type
_entity_poly.pdbx_seq_one_letter_code
_entity_poly.pdbx_strand_id
1 'polypeptide(L)'
;MNPLLREVLPALGLTEAYAAEHLDLRPGSWLPSALAVNTLACGSVAAAGLAGAAVRGGERVQVDPGQVAVSFRNDQLQTIDGAHPPAFAPLSGFFEASDGWVRTHANYPHHRDRLLRALDLPSTGVGREELARAISERTAQEVEDVVTADHGLAVMVRSVHDWMAGEQAAAVAQHEVLSVTSLGEANPVAVPKNPRVLDFTRVLAGPVATRTLALLGCDVLRVDSPRLPELEPLHLDTGAGKRSTLVDLHNPHARDQVHALLDGADVLVTGYRPGALAAYGLDPDRLAQSHPHLVCASLTAWTPGGPWGVRRGFDSLVQAATGIAELESPDDRTPGALPAQALDHATGYLLAAGVLSALRRRATHGGTWRVEAHLARTAHWLLQTDALDGPARPVADPTPWVVRSRTELGVVVQSRPAFRIDDGPTEFAWTGRRWGADEARWAAPVRT
;
A
#
# COMPACT_ATOMS: atom_id res chain seq x y z
N MET A 1 18.42 16.14 -6.66
CA MET A 1 17.82 14.79 -6.64
C MET A 1 16.85 14.69 -5.47
N ASN A 2 15.74 13.99 -5.64
CA ASN A 2 14.72 13.79 -4.59
C ASN A 2 15.33 13.07 -3.35
N PRO A 3 15.12 13.56 -2.11
CA PRO A 3 15.71 12.97 -0.90
C PRO A 3 15.30 11.52 -0.63
N LEU A 4 14.02 11.17 -0.80
CA LEU A 4 13.55 9.79 -0.62
C LEU A 4 14.27 8.87 -1.60
N LEU A 5 14.37 9.29 -2.86
CA LEU A 5 15.05 8.51 -3.88
C LEU A 5 16.51 8.25 -3.51
N ARG A 6 17.22 9.27 -3.00
CA ARG A 6 18.60 9.10 -2.52
C ARG A 6 18.72 8.01 -1.46
N GLU A 7 17.79 7.98 -0.50
CA GLU A 7 17.80 7.01 0.60
C GLU A 7 17.58 5.58 0.13
N VAL A 8 16.71 5.36 -0.86
CA VAL A 8 16.31 4.00 -1.28
C VAL A 8 17.15 3.43 -2.43
N LEU A 9 17.87 4.25 -3.21
CA LEU A 9 18.71 3.78 -4.32
C LEU A 9 19.70 2.66 -3.92
N PRO A 10 20.42 2.73 -2.77
CA PRO A 10 21.29 1.65 -2.32
C PRO A 10 20.56 0.32 -2.11
N ALA A 11 19.38 0.35 -1.46
CA ALA A 11 18.54 -0.84 -1.27
C ALA A 11 18.06 -1.44 -2.60
N LEU A 12 17.94 -0.62 -3.65
CA LEU A 12 17.60 -1.06 -4.99
C LEU A 12 18.80 -1.57 -5.81
N GLY A 13 20.03 -1.41 -5.31
CA GLY A 13 21.25 -1.70 -6.07
C GLY A 13 21.38 -0.79 -7.30
N LEU A 14 20.95 0.47 -7.17
CA LEU A 14 21.03 1.51 -8.19
C LEU A 14 21.88 2.68 -7.64
N THR A 15 22.42 3.50 -8.53
CA THR A 15 23.30 4.63 -8.17
C THR A 15 22.64 5.97 -8.47
N GLU A 16 23.13 7.05 -7.85
CA GLU A 16 22.69 8.41 -8.21
C GLU A 16 22.96 8.74 -9.69
N ALA A 17 24.07 8.21 -10.25
CA ALA A 17 24.41 8.38 -11.67
C ALA A 17 23.37 7.72 -12.58
N TYR A 18 22.95 6.49 -12.26
CA TYR A 18 21.87 5.81 -12.97
C TYR A 18 20.56 6.60 -12.89
N ALA A 19 20.19 7.11 -11.70
CA ALA A 19 19.02 7.95 -11.56
C ALA A 19 19.12 9.24 -12.40
N ALA A 20 20.28 9.89 -12.43
CA ALA A 20 20.50 11.11 -13.22
C ALA A 20 20.42 10.86 -14.73
N GLU A 21 20.85 9.69 -15.21
CA GLU A 21 20.79 9.30 -16.61
C GLU A 21 19.38 8.93 -17.06
N HIS A 22 18.66 8.15 -16.23
CA HIS A 22 17.41 7.53 -16.63
C HIS A 22 16.14 8.24 -16.13
N LEU A 23 16.21 9.18 -15.17
CA LEU A 23 15.02 9.85 -14.63
C LEU A 23 14.84 11.26 -15.19
N ASP A 24 13.69 11.50 -15.81
CA ASP A 24 13.13 12.84 -16.04
C ASP A 24 12.02 13.12 -15.01
N LEU A 25 12.39 13.73 -13.88
CA LEU A 25 11.44 14.20 -12.88
C LEU A 25 11.15 15.68 -13.11
N ARG A 26 9.94 15.98 -13.59
CA ARG A 26 9.50 17.36 -13.86
C ARG A 26 9.31 18.14 -12.55
N PRO A 27 9.48 19.48 -12.57
CA PRO A 27 9.16 20.31 -11.42
C PRO A 27 7.64 20.42 -11.21
N GLY A 28 7.22 20.69 -9.97
CA GLY A 28 5.83 20.94 -9.61
C GLY A 28 5.44 20.31 -8.27
N SER A 29 4.46 20.90 -7.59
CA SER A 29 3.91 20.37 -6.34
C SER A 29 2.39 20.48 -6.33
N TRP A 30 1.71 19.33 -6.23
CA TRP A 30 0.25 19.25 -6.42
C TRP A 30 -0.53 18.57 -5.28
N LEU A 31 0.16 18.24 -4.19
CA LEU A 31 -0.38 17.61 -2.99
C LEU A 31 -0.18 18.57 -1.81
N PRO A 32 -1.11 19.50 -1.56
CA PRO A 32 -0.98 20.46 -0.46
C PRO A 32 -1.01 19.76 0.90
N SER A 33 0.00 20.07 1.71
CA SER A 33 0.27 19.45 3.01
C SER A 33 1.28 20.32 3.78
N ALA A 34 1.27 20.23 5.10
CA ALA A 34 2.32 20.80 5.95
C ALA A 34 3.65 20.02 5.86
N LEU A 35 3.61 18.81 5.29
CA LEU A 35 4.73 17.89 5.15
C LEU A 35 5.16 17.75 3.68
N ALA A 36 6.33 17.16 3.45
CA ALA A 36 6.93 16.96 2.11
C ALA A 36 6.25 15.84 1.29
N VAL A 37 4.92 15.86 1.17
CA VAL A 37 4.10 14.80 0.56
C VAL A 37 4.35 14.67 -0.94
N ASN A 38 4.56 15.78 -1.65
CA ASN A 38 4.84 15.72 -3.09
C ASN A 38 6.23 15.13 -3.33
N THR A 39 7.20 15.47 -2.48
CA THR A 39 8.53 14.84 -2.46
C THR A 39 8.43 13.34 -2.18
N LEU A 40 7.65 12.90 -1.19
CA LEU A 40 7.39 11.48 -0.89
C LEU A 40 6.78 10.75 -2.10
N ALA A 41 5.73 11.34 -2.68
CA ALA A 41 4.97 10.75 -3.77
C ALA A 41 5.82 10.60 -5.04
N CYS A 42 6.52 11.65 -5.46
CA CYS A 42 7.36 11.61 -6.64
C CYS A 42 8.59 10.72 -6.44
N GLY A 43 9.20 10.73 -5.25
CA GLY A 43 10.38 9.90 -4.95
C GLY A 43 10.07 8.41 -4.99
N SER A 44 8.95 7.99 -4.39
CA SER A 44 8.52 6.59 -4.38
C SER A 44 8.13 6.09 -5.77
N VAL A 45 7.42 6.91 -6.55
CA VAL A 45 7.08 6.61 -7.95
C VAL A 45 8.33 6.52 -8.83
N ALA A 46 9.28 7.45 -8.67
CA ALA A 46 10.56 7.43 -9.39
C ALA A 46 11.37 6.17 -9.06
N ALA A 47 11.39 5.75 -7.80
CA ALA A 47 12.06 4.51 -7.38
C ALA A 47 11.48 3.28 -8.09
N ALA A 48 10.14 3.17 -8.16
CA ALA A 48 9.47 2.08 -8.88
C ALA A 48 9.76 2.12 -10.39
N GLY A 49 9.68 3.31 -11.00
CA GLY A 49 9.98 3.49 -12.42
C GLY A 49 11.42 3.14 -12.77
N LEU A 50 12.40 3.60 -11.99
CA LEU A 50 13.82 3.31 -12.19
C LEU A 50 14.15 1.82 -12.00
N ALA A 51 13.54 1.17 -11.00
CA ALA A 51 13.68 -0.27 -10.83
C ALA A 51 13.05 -1.05 -12.00
N GLY A 52 11.91 -0.59 -12.53
CA GLY A 52 11.29 -1.13 -13.73
C GLY A 52 12.17 -0.97 -14.97
N ALA A 53 12.72 0.22 -15.19
CA ALA A 53 13.66 0.49 -16.28
C ALA A 53 14.91 -0.40 -16.18
N ALA A 54 15.43 -0.63 -14.97
CA ALA A 54 16.60 -1.47 -14.76
C ALA A 54 16.36 -2.95 -15.10
N VAL A 55 15.12 -3.43 -14.99
CA VAL A 55 14.72 -4.77 -15.47
C VAL A 55 14.57 -4.82 -16.98
N ARG A 56 14.21 -3.68 -17.60
CA ARG A 56 13.91 -3.56 -19.04
C ARG A 56 15.09 -3.12 -19.90
N GLY A 57 16.28 -2.95 -19.32
CA GLY A 57 17.51 -2.61 -20.06
C GLY A 57 17.92 -1.13 -20.00
N GLY A 58 17.43 -0.37 -19.03
CA GLY A 58 17.85 1.03 -18.82
C GLY A 58 17.07 2.05 -19.66
N GLU A 59 15.77 1.85 -19.85
CA GLU A 59 14.90 2.82 -20.52
C GLU A 59 14.75 4.11 -19.67
N ARG A 60 14.41 5.24 -20.31
CA ARG A 60 14.17 6.50 -19.60
C ARG A 60 12.81 6.46 -18.91
N VAL A 61 12.74 7.03 -17.71
CA VAL A 61 11.56 7.11 -16.85
C VAL A 61 11.12 8.56 -16.76
N GLN A 62 9.85 8.83 -17.01
CA GLN A 62 9.25 10.16 -16.88
C GLN A 62 8.29 10.18 -15.69
N VAL A 63 8.51 11.13 -14.77
CA VAL A 63 7.66 11.36 -13.61
C VAL A 63 7.18 12.81 -13.66
N ASP A 64 5.87 12.98 -13.81
CA ASP A 64 5.19 14.27 -13.78
C ASP A 64 4.45 14.41 -12.44
N PRO A 65 4.80 15.39 -11.59
CA PRO A 65 4.15 15.57 -10.28
C PRO A 65 2.62 15.71 -10.35
N GLY A 66 2.06 16.27 -11.44
CA GLY A 66 0.61 16.38 -11.62
C GLY A 66 -0.04 15.01 -11.86
N GLN A 67 0.62 14.18 -12.67
CA GLN A 67 0.21 12.79 -12.90
C GLN A 67 0.29 11.94 -11.62
N VAL A 68 1.38 12.12 -10.85
CA VAL A 68 1.56 11.47 -9.55
C VAL A 68 0.44 11.85 -8.59
N ALA A 69 0.12 13.14 -8.46
CA ALA A 69 -0.94 13.62 -7.59
C ALA A 69 -2.32 13.07 -7.98
N VAL A 70 -2.65 13.01 -9.27
CA VAL A 70 -3.89 12.39 -9.75
C VAL A 70 -3.94 10.90 -9.43
N SER A 71 -2.82 10.18 -9.55
CA SER A 71 -2.76 8.75 -9.22
C SER A 71 -2.87 8.46 -7.72
N PHE A 72 -2.26 9.30 -6.87
CA PHE A 72 -2.35 9.22 -5.41
C PHE A 72 -3.74 9.57 -4.87
N ARG A 73 -4.52 10.36 -5.62
CA ARG A 73 -5.87 10.79 -5.24
C ARG A 73 -6.96 10.09 -6.06
N ASN A 74 -6.63 8.95 -6.68
CA ASN A 74 -7.57 8.29 -7.56
C ASN A 74 -8.84 7.85 -6.82
N ASP A 75 -8.75 7.46 -5.55
CA ASP A 75 -9.90 7.16 -4.68
C ASP A 75 -10.88 8.33 -4.55
N GLN A 76 -10.40 9.58 -4.66
CA GLN A 76 -11.20 10.80 -4.61
C GLN A 76 -11.71 11.24 -6.00
N LEU A 77 -10.97 10.90 -7.06
CA LEU A 77 -11.24 11.37 -8.42
C LEU A 77 -12.00 10.35 -9.27
N GLN A 78 -11.97 9.08 -8.89
CA GLN A 78 -12.62 8.01 -9.63
C GLN A 78 -14.12 8.24 -9.69
N THR A 79 -14.70 7.97 -10.86
CA THR A 79 -16.15 7.89 -11.01
C THR A 79 -16.57 6.58 -11.64
N ILE A 80 -17.75 6.10 -11.25
CA ILE A 80 -18.44 4.95 -11.85
C ILE A 80 -19.80 5.46 -12.30
N ASP A 81 -20.06 5.44 -13.61
CA ASP A 81 -21.24 6.06 -14.23
C ASP A 81 -21.48 7.52 -13.81
N GLY A 82 -20.38 8.26 -13.60
CA GLY A 82 -20.38 9.67 -13.20
C GLY A 82 -20.57 9.92 -11.70
N ALA A 83 -20.77 8.88 -10.88
CA ALA A 83 -20.86 9.00 -9.43
C ALA A 83 -19.50 8.74 -8.75
N HIS A 84 -19.18 9.51 -7.71
CA HIS A 84 -18.00 9.29 -6.88
C HIS A 84 -18.32 8.28 -5.76
N PRO A 85 -17.58 7.16 -5.68
CA PRO A 85 -17.68 6.24 -4.56
C PRO A 85 -17.25 6.90 -3.24
N PRO A 86 -17.88 6.56 -2.09
CA PRO A 86 -17.45 7.07 -0.80
C PRO A 86 -16.09 6.47 -0.40
N ALA A 87 -15.14 7.34 -0.01
CA ALA A 87 -13.81 6.90 0.45
C ALA A 87 -13.85 6.24 1.84
N PHE A 88 -14.77 6.69 2.71
CA PHE A 88 -14.90 6.20 4.08
C PHE A 88 -16.36 5.88 4.44
N ALA A 89 -16.55 4.83 5.24
CA ALA A 89 -17.84 4.54 5.87
C ALA A 89 -18.16 5.56 6.98
N PRO A 90 -19.44 5.77 7.34
CA PRO A 90 -19.85 6.82 8.29
C PRO A 90 -19.16 6.79 9.66
N LEU A 91 -18.82 5.58 10.13
CA LEU A 91 -18.18 5.34 11.44
C LEU A 91 -16.65 5.30 11.37
N SER A 92 -16.05 5.59 10.20
CA SER A 92 -14.61 5.77 10.02
C SER A 92 -14.28 7.26 10.03
N GLY A 93 -13.79 7.76 11.16
CA GLY A 93 -13.71 9.20 11.39
C GLY A 93 -12.70 9.57 12.46
N PHE A 94 -12.40 10.86 12.55
CA PHE A 94 -11.98 11.44 13.82
C PHE A 94 -13.21 11.68 14.69
N PHE A 95 -13.08 11.39 15.98
CA PHE A 95 -14.09 11.57 17.01
C PHE A 95 -13.43 12.19 18.24
N GLU A 96 -14.06 13.20 18.81
CA GLU A 96 -13.59 13.87 20.02
C GLU A 96 -13.83 12.95 21.23
N ALA A 97 -12.76 12.69 21.98
CA ALA A 97 -12.76 12.00 23.26
C ALA A 97 -12.66 13.03 24.40
N SER A 98 -12.73 12.62 25.65
CA SER A 98 -12.75 13.56 26.79
C SER A 98 -11.48 14.39 26.96
N ASP A 99 -10.35 13.92 26.42
CA ASP A 99 -9.01 14.49 26.58
C ASP A 99 -8.24 14.65 25.25
N GLY A 100 -8.91 14.47 24.11
CA GLY A 100 -8.25 14.52 22.81
C GLY A 100 -9.11 13.95 21.68
N TRP A 101 -8.47 13.29 20.72
CA TRP A 101 -9.16 12.73 19.56
C TRP A 101 -8.80 11.28 19.34
N VAL A 102 -9.75 10.54 18.76
CA VAL A 102 -9.57 9.16 18.32
C VAL A 102 -9.86 9.07 16.83
N ARG A 103 -8.99 8.38 16.09
CA ARG A 103 -9.24 7.95 14.72
C ARG A 103 -9.75 6.52 14.72
N THR A 104 -10.98 6.31 14.24
CA THR A 104 -11.56 4.97 14.04
C THR A 104 -11.44 4.53 12.58
N HIS A 105 -11.40 3.21 12.36
CA HIS A 105 -11.48 2.63 11.01
C HIS A 105 -12.54 1.52 10.95
N ALA A 106 -13.74 1.88 10.52
CA ALA A 106 -14.93 1.03 10.41
C ALA A 106 -15.42 0.86 8.96
N ASN A 107 -14.52 0.92 7.97
CA ASN A 107 -14.86 0.83 6.53
C ASN A 107 -15.45 -0.52 6.12
N TYR A 108 -15.21 -1.57 6.90
CA TYR A 108 -15.69 -2.92 6.64
C TYR A 108 -16.69 -3.34 7.72
N PRO A 109 -17.74 -4.13 7.39
CA PRO A 109 -18.75 -4.55 8.36
C PRO A 109 -18.15 -5.18 9.62
N HIS A 110 -17.20 -6.10 9.47
CA HIS A 110 -16.54 -6.75 10.61
C HIS A 110 -15.63 -5.82 11.42
N HIS A 111 -15.18 -4.68 10.88
CA HIS A 111 -14.48 -3.66 11.68
C HIS A 111 -15.47 -2.79 12.45
N ARG A 112 -16.56 -2.39 11.79
CA ARG A 112 -17.68 -1.69 12.42
C ARG A 112 -18.24 -2.47 13.61
N ASP A 113 -18.53 -3.75 13.41
CA ASP A 113 -19.18 -4.57 14.44
C ASP A 113 -18.28 -4.76 15.68
N ARG A 114 -16.95 -4.76 15.50
CA ARG A 114 -15.99 -4.76 16.63
C ARG A 114 -15.92 -3.41 17.32
N LEU A 115 -15.89 -2.30 16.57
CA LEU A 115 -15.94 -0.97 17.14
C LEU A 115 -17.19 -0.77 18.00
N LEU A 116 -18.36 -1.14 17.48
CA LEU A 116 -19.63 -1.01 18.20
C LEU A 116 -19.67 -1.91 19.43
N ARG A 117 -19.24 -3.17 19.31
CA ARG A 117 -19.17 -4.10 20.45
C ARG A 117 -18.23 -3.60 21.55
N ALA A 118 -17.05 -3.10 21.20
CA ALA A 118 -16.06 -2.60 22.16
C ALA A 118 -16.52 -1.35 22.95
N LEU A 119 -17.47 -0.61 22.37
CA LEU A 119 -18.06 0.59 22.99
C LEU A 119 -19.44 0.33 23.57
N ASP A 120 -19.85 -0.93 23.68
CA ASP A 120 -21.17 -1.36 24.20
C ASP A 120 -22.36 -0.74 23.44
N LEU A 121 -22.18 -0.49 22.14
CA LEU A 121 -23.21 0.07 21.26
C LEU A 121 -23.95 -1.02 20.49
N PRO A 122 -25.24 -0.81 20.14
CA PRO A 122 -26.00 -1.73 19.29
C PRO A 122 -25.32 -2.01 17.95
N SER A 123 -25.45 -3.22 17.42
CA SER A 123 -24.82 -3.60 16.13
C SER A 123 -25.45 -2.97 14.90
N THR A 124 -26.64 -2.37 15.04
CA THR A 124 -27.40 -1.72 13.95
C THR A 124 -28.03 -0.42 14.44
N GLY A 125 -28.27 0.51 13.52
CA GLY A 125 -28.95 1.78 13.83
C GLY A 125 -28.07 2.81 14.55
N VAL A 126 -26.78 2.53 14.73
CA VAL A 126 -25.81 3.47 15.28
C VAL A 126 -25.26 4.35 14.18
N GLY A 127 -25.53 5.66 14.28
CA GLY A 127 -24.98 6.69 13.42
C GLY A 127 -23.70 7.30 14.00
N ARG A 128 -23.20 8.31 13.29
CA ARG A 128 -21.99 9.03 13.67
C ARG A 128 -22.16 9.77 15.00
N GLU A 129 -23.34 10.32 15.26
CA GLU A 129 -23.64 11.10 16.47
C GLU A 129 -23.67 10.23 17.72
N GLU A 130 -24.29 9.04 17.65
CA GLU A 130 -24.30 8.10 18.78
C GLU A 130 -22.91 7.59 19.09
N LEU A 131 -22.10 7.28 18.07
CA LEU A 131 -20.71 6.89 18.25
C LEU A 131 -19.89 8.04 18.87
N ALA A 132 -20.07 9.28 18.39
CA ALA A 132 -19.39 10.44 18.93
C ALA A 132 -19.70 10.66 20.42
N ARG A 133 -20.97 10.53 20.82
CA ARG A 133 -21.37 10.63 22.23
C ARG A 133 -20.65 9.59 23.09
N ALA A 134 -20.65 8.32 22.65
CA ALA A 134 -20.01 7.23 23.40
C ALA A 134 -18.48 7.41 23.53
N ILE A 135 -17.83 7.96 22.50
CA ILE A 135 -16.39 8.26 22.54
C ILE A 135 -16.10 9.48 23.44
N SER A 136 -16.94 10.52 23.40
CA SER A 136 -16.72 11.76 24.17
C SER A 136 -16.75 11.57 25.69
N GLU A 137 -17.34 10.47 26.17
CA GLU A 137 -17.42 10.11 27.59
C GLU A 137 -16.19 9.35 28.10
N ARG A 138 -15.23 9.02 27.23
CA ARG A 138 -14.04 8.22 27.52
C ARG A 138 -12.77 8.98 27.13
N THR A 139 -11.64 8.65 27.75
CA THR A 139 -10.34 9.16 27.27
C THR A 139 -9.96 8.52 25.93
N ALA A 140 -9.15 9.21 25.14
CA ALA A 140 -8.71 8.71 23.84
C ALA A 140 -7.92 7.39 23.98
N GLN A 141 -7.11 7.28 25.05
CA GLN A 141 -6.35 6.07 25.36
C GLN A 141 -7.27 4.89 25.74
N GLU A 142 -8.28 5.11 26.59
CA GLU A 142 -9.26 4.06 26.91
C GLU A 142 -9.97 3.55 25.66
N VAL A 143 -10.38 4.43 24.75
CA VAL A 143 -11.02 4.03 23.48
C VAL A 143 -10.07 3.20 22.61
N GLU A 144 -8.82 3.63 22.45
CA GLU A 144 -7.81 2.85 21.72
C GLU A 144 -7.65 1.44 22.33
N ASP A 145 -7.55 1.35 23.66
CA ASP A 145 -7.30 0.10 24.36
C ASP A 145 -8.48 -0.87 24.28
N VAL A 146 -9.71 -0.43 24.59
CA VAL A 146 -10.90 -1.30 24.57
C VAL A 146 -11.23 -1.77 23.15
N VAL A 147 -11.09 -0.90 22.15
CA VAL A 147 -11.34 -1.24 20.75
C VAL A 147 -10.26 -2.19 20.24
N THR A 148 -8.99 -1.99 20.61
CA THR A 148 -7.89 -2.88 20.22
C THR A 148 -8.03 -4.26 20.89
N ALA A 149 -8.44 -4.31 22.17
CA ALA A 149 -8.67 -5.55 22.91
C ALA A 149 -9.76 -6.41 22.25
N ASP A 150 -10.79 -5.79 21.68
CA ASP A 150 -11.85 -6.48 20.92
C ASP A 150 -11.51 -6.69 19.42
N HIS A 151 -10.23 -6.51 19.05
CA HIS A 151 -9.71 -6.63 17.68
C HIS A 151 -10.33 -5.65 16.66
N GLY A 152 -10.94 -4.57 17.15
CA GLY A 152 -11.36 -3.42 16.37
C GLY A 152 -10.17 -2.55 15.96
N LEU A 153 -10.49 -1.38 15.40
CA LEU A 153 -9.50 -0.43 14.87
C LEU A 153 -9.85 0.98 15.33
N ALA A 154 -9.18 1.43 16.37
CA ALA A 154 -9.17 2.81 16.82
C ALA A 154 -7.77 3.15 17.33
N VAL A 155 -7.34 4.38 17.12
CA VAL A 155 -6.04 4.89 17.56
C VAL A 155 -6.22 6.31 18.08
N MET A 156 -5.67 6.60 19.25
CA MET A 156 -5.57 7.95 19.79
C MET A 156 -4.70 8.82 18.87
N VAL A 157 -5.19 10.02 18.57
CA VAL A 157 -4.40 11.05 17.90
C VAL A 157 -3.35 11.56 18.87
N ARG A 158 -2.08 11.53 18.45
CA ARG A 158 -0.93 11.95 19.25
C ARG A 158 -0.24 13.12 18.60
N SER A 159 0.52 13.89 19.37
CA SER A 159 1.47 14.84 18.79
C SER A 159 2.71 14.13 18.27
N VAL A 160 3.44 14.79 17.37
CA VAL A 160 4.74 14.28 16.90
C VAL A 160 5.71 14.11 18.08
N HIS A 161 5.68 15.04 19.04
CA HIS A 161 6.50 14.96 20.25
C HIS A 161 6.19 13.69 21.05
N ASP A 162 4.92 13.46 21.37
CA ASP A 162 4.52 12.31 22.20
C ASP A 162 4.73 10.99 21.49
N TRP A 163 4.52 10.96 20.17
CA TRP A 163 4.87 9.80 19.34
C TRP A 163 6.36 9.48 19.43
N MET A 164 7.23 10.47 19.17
CA MET A 164 8.69 10.27 19.12
C MET A 164 9.29 9.89 20.47
N ALA A 165 8.63 10.23 21.58
CA ALA A 165 9.00 9.79 22.92
C ALA A 165 8.65 8.31 23.22
N GLY A 166 7.79 7.69 22.40
CA GLY A 166 7.26 6.34 22.64
C GLY A 166 8.14 5.20 22.12
N GLU A 167 8.01 4.03 22.74
CA GLU A 167 8.73 2.80 22.36
C GLU A 167 8.47 2.38 20.90
N GLN A 168 7.26 2.60 20.40
CA GLN A 168 6.92 2.24 19.03
C GLN A 168 7.67 3.12 18.01
N ALA A 169 7.84 4.42 18.26
CA ALA A 169 8.62 5.28 17.38
C ALA A 169 10.10 4.90 17.39
N ALA A 170 10.66 4.57 18.56
CA ALA A 170 12.02 4.05 18.67
C ALA A 170 12.21 2.75 17.88
N ALA A 171 11.24 1.83 17.95
CA ALA A 171 11.26 0.61 17.13
C ALA A 171 11.17 0.93 15.64
N VAL A 172 10.32 1.87 15.21
CA VAL A 172 10.20 2.29 13.80
C VAL A 172 11.51 2.89 13.26
N ALA A 173 12.22 3.66 14.08
CA ALA A 173 13.47 4.30 13.70
C ALA A 173 14.61 3.32 13.35
N GLN A 174 14.53 2.08 13.83
CA GLN A 174 15.55 1.04 13.59
C GLN A 174 15.41 0.35 12.22
N HIS A 175 14.31 0.58 11.50
CA HIS A 175 14.06 -0.06 10.21
C HIS A 175 14.44 0.84 9.05
N GLU A 176 14.85 0.24 7.94
CA GLU A 176 15.05 0.95 6.68
C GLU A 176 13.70 1.29 6.03
N VAL A 177 13.63 2.37 5.24
CA VAL A 177 12.42 2.71 4.47
C VAL A 177 12.02 1.61 3.49
N LEU A 178 13.01 0.92 2.92
CA LEU A 178 12.83 -0.26 2.09
C LEU A 178 13.99 -1.22 2.38
N SER A 179 13.69 -2.45 2.78
CA SER A 179 14.70 -3.49 2.98
C SER A 179 14.63 -4.54 1.87
N VAL A 180 15.80 -4.96 1.37
CA VAL A 180 15.95 -6.03 0.37
C VAL A 180 17.11 -6.94 0.80
N THR A 181 16.79 -8.08 1.40
CA THR A 181 17.75 -8.98 2.06
C THR A 181 17.68 -10.39 1.49
N SER A 182 18.79 -11.15 1.58
CA SER A 182 18.82 -12.56 1.19
C SER A 182 18.33 -13.43 2.36
N LEU A 183 17.49 -14.43 2.07
CA LEU A 183 16.98 -15.42 3.02
C LEU A 183 17.67 -16.78 2.95
N GLY A 184 18.48 -17.00 1.93
CA GLY A 184 19.15 -18.28 1.73
C GLY A 184 19.81 -18.38 0.37
N GLU A 185 20.77 -19.29 0.26
CA GLU A 185 21.47 -19.56 -0.98
C GLU A 185 20.64 -20.42 -1.93
N ALA A 186 20.70 -20.10 -3.22
CA ALA A 186 20.08 -20.87 -4.29
C ALA A 186 20.77 -20.51 -5.60
N ASN A 187 20.64 -21.37 -6.61
CA ASN A 187 21.21 -21.07 -7.93
C ASN A 187 20.52 -19.84 -8.56
N PRO A 188 21.26 -19.01 -9.32
CA PRO A 188 20.67 -17.93 -10.12
C PRO A 188 19.54 -18.41 -11.03
N VAL A 189 18.44 -17.66 -11.03
CA VAL A 189 17.28 -17.90 -11.91
C VAL A 189 17.01 -16.63 -12.70
N ALA A 190 17.12 -16.71 -14.03
CA ALA A 190 16.86 -15.58 -14.92
C ALA A 190 15.48 -14.98 -14.65
N VAL A 191 15.35 -13.66 -14.81
CA VAL A 191 14.04 -13.01 -14.74
C VAL A 191 13.22 -13.46 -15.95
N PRO A 192 12.08 -14.15 -15.76
CA PRO A 192 11.24 -14.53 -16.89
C PRO A 192 10.63 -13.29 -17.55
N LYS A 193 10.22 -13.41 -18.82
CA LYS A 193 9.61 -12.32 -19.58
C LYS A 193 8.37 -11.73 -18.88
N ASN A 194 7.58 -12.59 -18.25
CA ASN A 194 6.38 -12.22 -17.49
C ASN A 194 6.47 -12.87 -16.10
N PRO A 195 7.14 -12.25 -15.12
CA PRO A 195 7.23 -12.78 -13.77
C PRO A 195 5.85 -13.01 -13.17
N ARG A 196 5.67 -14.14 -12.52
CA ARG A 196 4.40 -14.53 -11.89
C ARG A 196 4.35 -14.05 -10.45
N VAL A 197 3.36 -13.23 -10.13
CA VAL A 197 3.21 -12.61 -8.80
C VAL A 197 1.93 -13.13 -8.17
N LEU A 198 2.08 -13.83 -7.05
CA LEU A 198 0.98 -14.26 -6.22
C LEU A 198 0.70 -13.18 -5.16
N ASP A 199 -0.45 -12.52 -5.28
CA ASP A 199 -0.82 -11.33 -4.51
C ASP A 199 -1.80 -11.69 -3.38
N PHE A 200 -1.31 -11.76 -2.14
CA PHE A 200 -2.06 -11.88 -0.89
C PHE A 200 -2.13 -10.53 -0.16
N THR A 201 -2.43 -9.46 -0.89
CA THR A 201 -2.62 -8.13 -0.35
C THR A 201 -4.07 -7.66 -0.49
N ARG A 202 -4.47 -6.66 0.30
CA ARG A 202 -5.81 -6.08 0.30
C ARG A 202 -5.72 -4.57 0.53
N VAL A 203 -6.86 -3.90 0.38
CA VAL A 203 -7.03 -2.47 0.66
C VAL A 203 -6.28 -1.61 -0.36
N LEU A 204 -5.08 -1.10 -0.07
CA LEU A 204 -4.45 -0.09 -0.91
C LEU A 204 -2.94 -0.31 -1.14
N ALA A 205 -2.09 -0.24 -0.11
CA ALA A 205 -0.64 -0.23 -0.31
C ALA A 205 -0.07 -1.45 -1.06
N GLY A 206 -0.40 -2.66 -0.61
CA GLY A 206 -0.01 -3.89 -1.29
C GLY A 206 -0.61 -3.99 -2.70
N PRO A 207 -1.91 -3.71 -2.89
CA PRO A 207 -2.51 -3.65 -4.23
C PRO A 207 -1.89 -2.60 -5.17
N VAL A 208 -1.43 -1.46 -4.65
CA VAL A 208 -0.63 -0.46 -5.41
C VAL A 208 0.68 -1.07 -5.86
N ALA A 209 1.39 -1.79 -4.99
CA ALA A 209 2.62 -2.48 -5.38
C ALA A 209 2.38 -3.47 -6.52
N THR A 210 1.37 -4.33 -6.37
CA THR A 210 1.12 -5.41 -7.33
C THR A 210 0.48 -4.94 -8.63
N ARG A 211 -0.32 -3.85 -8.64
CA ARG A 211 -0.76 -3.23 -9.91
C ARG A 211 0.39 -2.57 -10.66
N THR A 212 1.38 -2.03 -9.94
CA THR A 212 2.60 -1.50 -10.55
C THR A 212 3.45 -2.61 -11.15
N LEU A 213 3.56 -3.77 -10.50
CA LEU A 213 4.20 -4.95 -11.09
C LEU A 213 3.46 -5.45 -12.33
N ALA A 214 2.12 -5.45 -12.31
CA ALA A 214 1.30 -5.80 -13.48
C ALA A 214 1.52 -4.83 -14.66
N LEU A 215 1.55 -3.51 -14.38
CA LEU A 215 1.89 -2.50 -15.38
C LEU A 215 3.26 -2.77 -16.03
N LEU A 216 4.22 -3.24 -15.25
CA LEU A 216 5.58 -3.56 -15.72
C LEU A 216 5.71 -4.94 -16.37
N GLY A 217 4.59 -5.63 -16.62
CA GLY A 217 4.53 -6.86 -17.41
C GLY A 217 4.46 -8.17 -16.61
N CYS A 218 4.32 -8.10 -15.28
CA CYS A 218 4.12 -9.30 -14.45
C CYS A 218 2.72 -9.90 -14.65
N ASP A 219 2.60 -11.24 -14.63
CA ASP A 219 1.31 -11.94 -14.51
C ASP A 219 0.91 -11.99 -13.04
N VAL A 220 -0.02 -11.12 -12.64
CA VAL A 220 -0.41 -10.95 -11.24
C VAL A 220 -1.75 -11.62 -10.99
N LEU A 221 -1.75 -12.61 -10.08
CA LEU A 221 -2.95 -13.28 -9.58
C LEU A 221 -3.14 -12.94 -8.10
N ARG A 222 -4.16 -12.13 -7.81
CA ARG A 222 -4.60 -11.82 -6.45
C ARG A 222 -5.48 -12.92 -5.89
N VAL A 223 -5.16 -13.38 -4.68
CA VAL A 223 -5.89 -14.43 -3.97
C VAL A 223 -6.50 -13.86 -2.70
N ASP A 224 -7.82 -13.89 -2.61
CA ASP A 224 -8.57 -13.40 -1.46
C ASP A 224 -9.34 -14.51 -0.75
N SER A 225 -9.59 -14.32 0.55
CA SER A 225 -10.52 -15.18 1.27
C SER A 225 -11.97 -14.81 0.90
N PRO A 226 -12.85 -15.80 0.60
CA PRO A 226 -14.28 -15.55 0.39
C PRO A 226 -14.99 -15.12 1.68
N ARG A 227 -14.33 -15.22 2.83
CA ARG A 227 -14.89 -14.87 4.16
C ARG A 227 -14.69 -13.39 4.54
N LEU A 228 -13.97 -12.62 3.72
CA LEU A 228 -13.65 -11.23 4.01
C LEU A 228 -14.18 -10.33 2.89
N PRO A 229 -15.09 -9.38 3.20
CA PRO A 229 -15.68 -8.52 2.17
C PRO A 229 -14.65 -7.58 1.54
N GLU A 230 -14.81 -7.31 0.25
CA GLU A 230 -14.01 -6.34 -0.50
C GLU A 230 -14.83 -5.09 -0.86
N LEU A 231 -14.16 -3.95 -0.95
CA LEU A 231 -14.76 -2.70 -1.43
C LEU A 231 -14.58 -2.63 -2.94
N GLU A 232 -15.65 -2.87 -3.70
CA GLU A 232 -15.60 -2.98 -5.16
C GLU A 232 -14.99 -1.76 -5.88
N PRO A 233 -15.27 -0.50 -5.50
CA PRO A 233 -14.60 0.66 -6.12
C PRO A 233 -13.09 0.69 -5.91
N LEU A 234 -12.63 0.32 -4.71
CA LEU A 234 -11.21 0.23 -4.39
C LEU A 234 -10.54 -0.92 -5.14
N HIS A 235 -11.25 -2.04 -5.33
CA HIS A 235 -10.79 -3.14 -6.17
C HIS A 235 -10.72 -2.75 -7.65
N LEU A 236 -11.68 -1.97 -8.17
CA LEU A 236 -11.67 -1.47 -9.55
C LEU A 236 -10.43 -0.63 -9.85
N ASP A 237 -10.05 0.25 -8.92
CA ASP A 237 -8.82 1.04 -9.01
C ASP A 237 -7.58 0.14 -8.91
N THR A 238 -7.42 -0.52 -7.76
CA THR A 238 -6.17 -1.21 -7.43
C THR A 238 -6.02 -2.57 -8.12
N GLY A 239 -7.06 -3.05 -8.80
CA GLY A 239 -7.11 -4.30 -9.58
C GLY A 239 -6.69 -4.15 -11.04
N ALA A 240 -6.40 -2.93 -11.50
CA ALA A 240 -6.00 -2.69 -12.88
C ALA A 240 -4.80 -3.56 -13.30
N GLY A 241 -4.91 -4.22 -14.46
CA GLY A 241 -3.92 -5.14 -15.00
C GLY A 241 -3.78 -6.48 -14.26
N LYS A 242 -4.56 -6.74 -13.21
CA LYS A 242 -4.49 -7.98 -12.41
C LYS A 242 -5.65 -8.92 -12.70
N ARG A 243 -5.46 -10.19 -12.34
CA ARG A 243 -6.53 -11.18 -12.15
C ARG A 243 -6.80 -11.35 -10.65
N SER A 244 -8.03 -11.71 -10.27
CA SER A 244 -8.36 -11.98 -8.87
C SER A 244 -9.26 -13.20 -8.70
N THR A 245 -8.98 -14.00 -7.67
CA THR A 245 -9.68 -15.25 -7.38
C THR A 245 -9.96 -15.39 -5.88
N LEU A 246 -10.95 -16.20 -5.53
CA LEU A 246 -11.33 -16.47 -4.14
C LEU A 246 -10.91 -17.88 -3.76
N VAL A 247 -10.12 -18.00 -2.69
CA VAL A 247 -9.67 -19.29 -2.16
C VAL A 247 -9.85 -19.28 -0.64
N ASP A 248 -10.57 -20.28 -0.12
CA ASP A 248 -10.68 -20.48 1.32
C ASP A 248 -9.54 -21.34 1.85
N LEU A 249 -8.50 -20.70 2.40
CA LEU A 249 -7.35 -21.39 3.00
C LEU A 249 -7.71 -22.26 4.22
N HIS A 250 -8.94 -22.23 4.74
CA HIS A 250 -9.36 -23.20 5.76
C HIS A 250 -9.69 -24.57 5.17
N ASN A 251 -9.94 -24.65 3.86
CA ASN A 251 -10.13 -25.90 3.14
C ASN A 251 -8.74 -26.46 2.75
N PRO A 252 -8.34 -27.64 3.26
CA PRO A 252 -7.05 -28.24 2.91
C PRO A 252 -6.82 -28.39 1.41
N HIS A 253 -7.83 -28.79 0.65
CA HIS A 253 -7.71 -28.96 -0.81
C HIS A 253 -7.47 -27.63 -1.53
N ALA A 254 -8.14 -26.57 -1.07
CA ALA A 254 -7.95 -25.23 -1.60
C ALA A 254 -6.57 -24.65 -1.23
N ARG A 255 -6.02 -25.04 -0.07
CA ARG A 255 -4.62 -24.73 0.27
C ARG A 255 -3.65 -25.41 -0.68
N ASP A 256 -3.85 -26.68 -1.01
CA ASP A 256 -2.99 -27.42 -1.93
C ASP A 256 -2.92 -26.73 -3.31
N GLN A 257 -4.05 -26.17 -3.77
CA GLN A 257 -4.08 -25.36 -5.00
C GLN A 257 -3.21 -24.10 -4.91
N VAL A 258 -3.18 -23.42 -3.76
CA VAL A 258 -2.30 -22.25 -3.54
C VAL A 258 -0.84 -22.65 -3.49
N HIS A 259 -0.51 -23.78 -2.86
CA HIS A 259 0.85 -24.31 -2.87
C HIS A 259 1.31 -24.71 -4.29
N ALA A 260 0.42 -25.29 -5.10
CA ALA A 260 0.70 -25.54 -6.52
C ALA A 260 0.89 -24.25 -7.34
N LEU A 261 0.22 -23.14 -6.98
CA LEU A 261 0.47 -21.84 -7.60
C LEU A 261 1.86 -21.30 -7.22
N LEU A 262 2.31 -21.50 -5.97
CA LEU A 262 3.64 -21.09 -5.51
C LEU A 262 4.76 -21.80 -6.26
N ASP A 263 4.59 -23.07 -6.64
CA ASP A 263 5.58 -23.82 -7.42
C ASP A 263 5.92 -23.15 -8.78
N GLY A 264 4.98 -22.37 -9.32
CA GLY A 264 5.14 -21.62 -10.55
C GLY A 264 5.30 -20.12 -10.36
N ALA A 265 5.39 -19.61 -9.13
CA ALA A 265 5.47 -18.19 -8.82
C ALA A 265 6.92 -17.70 -8.75
N ASP A 266 7.15 -16.45 -9.17
CA ASP A 266 8.43 -15.76 -8.97
C ASP A 266 8.42 -14.91 -7.70
N VAL A 267 7.25 -14.40 -7.35
CA VAL A 267 7.06 -13.46 -6.25
C VAL A 267 5.80 -13.83 -5.47
N LEU A 268 5.91 -13.85 -4.15
CA LEU A 268 4.76 -13.79 -3.23
C LEU A 268 4.74 -12.42 -2.58
N VAL A 269 3.61 -11.72 -2.65
CA VAL A 269 3.41 -10.44 -1.95
C VAL A 269 2.32 -10.59 -0.89
N THR A 270 2.62 -10.24 0.35
CA THR A 270 1.67 -10.35 1.48
C THR A 270 1.41 -8.98 2.11
N GLY A 271 0.15 -8.72 2.48
CA GLY A 271 -0.27 -7.46 3.13
C GLY A 271 -1.10 -7.67 4.39
N TYR A 272 -1.07 -8.88 4.97
CA TYR A 272 -1.76 -9.19 6.22
C TYR A 272 -0.86 -8.87 7.42
N ARG A 273 -1.45 -8.70 8.61
CA ARG A 273 -0.68 -8.57 9.85
C ARG A 273 0.32 -9.73 10.00
N PRO A 274 1.52 -9.50 10.56
CA PRO A 274 2.53 -10.54 10.72
C PRO A 274 1.99 -11.83 11.34
N GLY A 275 2.42 -12.97 10.79
CA GLY A 275 2.01 -14.31 11.23
C GLY A 275 0.62 -14.76 10.77
N ALA A 276 -0.22 -13.88 10.21
CA ALA A 276 -1.61 -14.22 9.86
C ALA A 276 -1.74 -15.32 8.80
N LEU A 277 -0.72 -15.50 7.95
CA LEU A 277 -0.70 -16.51 6.89
C LEU A 277 0.24 -17.70 7.21
N ALA A 278 0.99 -17.65 8.31
CA ALA A 278 1.97 -18.69 8.67
C ALA A 278 1.30 -20.05 8.92
N ALA A 279 0.09 -20.05 9.51
CA ALA A 279 -0.70 -21.26 9.73
C ALA A 279 -1.15 -21.95 8.41
N TYR A 280 -1.07 -21.26 7.27
CA TYR A 280 -1.38 -21.79 5.95
C TYR A 280 -0.13 -22.16 5.13
N GLY A 281 1.05 -22.06 5.73
CA GLY A 281 2.33 -22.37 5.07
C GLY A 281 2.90 -21.22 4.24
N LEU A 282 2.37 -20.00 4.38
CA LEU A 282 2.85 -18.81 3.65
C LEU A 282 3.81 -17.97 4.50
N ASP A 283 4.68 -18.65 5.24
CA ASP A 283 5.71 -18.03 6.06
C ASP A 283 7.01 -17.87 5.24
N PRO A 284 7.59 -16.66 5.14
CA PRO A 284 8.75 -16.43 4.28
C PRO A 284 9.97 -17.30 4.59
N ASP A 285 10.25 -17.59 5.86
CA ASP A 285 11.41 -18.43 6.24
C ASP A 285 11.20 -19.89 5.84
N ARG A 286 9.97 -20.39 5.95
CA ARG A 286 9.61 -21.73 5.45
C ARG A 286 9.60 -21.79 3.94
N LEU A 287 9.07 -20.77 3.27
CA LEU A 287 9.02 -20.69 1.82
C LEU A 287 10.41 -20.60 1.20
N ALA A 288 11.38 -19.98 1.87
CA ALA A 288 12.77 -19.98 1.43
C ALA A 288 13.36 -21.41 1.32
N GLN A 289 12.87 -22.34 2.13
CA GLN A 289 13.34 -23.74 2.13
C GLN A 289 12.64 -24.56 1.04
N SER A 290 11.33 -24.39 0.86
CA SER A 290 10.54 -25.16 -0.13
C SER A 290 10.60 -24.58 -1.54
N HIS A 291 10.77 -23.26 -1.66
CA HIS A 291 10.77 -22.50 -2.91
C HIS A 291 12.00 -21.57 -2.96
N PRO A 292 13.23 -22.13 -3.08
CA PRO A 292 14.48 -21.36 -2.93
C PRO A 292 14.73 -20.31 -4.03
N HIS A 293 13.79 -20.13 -4.95
CA HIS A 293 13.78 -19.13 -6.02
C HIS A 293 12.79 -17.97 -5.75
N LEU A 294 11.94 -18.07 -4.74
CA LEU A 294 10.82 -17.15 -4.53
C LEU A 294 11.31 -15.82 -3.95
N VAL A 295 10.82 -14.70 -4.50
CA VAL A 295 10.93 -13.40 -3.82
C VAL A 295 9.73 -13.27 -2.87
N CYS A 296 9.99 -13.15 -1.57
CA CYS A 296 8.97 -12.97 -0.54
C CYS A 296 8.89 -11.49 -0.15
N ALA A 297 7.85 -10.80 -0.61
CA ALA A 297 7.60 -9.40 -0.26
C ALA A 297 6.49 -9.29 0.78
N SER A 298 6.67 -8.42 1.77
CA SER A 298 5.66 -8.13 2.78
C SER A 298 5.52 -6.64 3.06
N LEU A 299 4.27 -6.23 3.25
CA LEU A 299 3.91 -4.88 3.65
C LEU A 299 3.07 -4.93 4.94
N THR A 300 3.46 -4.12 5.91
CA THR A 300 2.74 -3.99 7.19
C THR A 300 2.52 -2.54 7.54
N ALA A 301 1.52 -2.27 8.38
CA ALA A 301 1.29 -0.92 8.88
C ALA A 301 2.39 -0.49 9.87
N TRP A 302 2.71 -1.37 10.81
CA TRP A 302 3.69 -1.15 11.88
C TRP A 302 4.95 -1.98 11.64
N THR A 303 6.07 -1.57 12.24
CA THR A 303 7.34 -2.30 12.14
C THR A 303 7.37 -3.51 13.09
N PRO A 304 7.97 -4.65 12.68
CA PRO A 304 8.25 -5.76 13.59
C PRO A 304 9.14 -5.34 14.78
N GLY A 305 9.04 -6.06 15.89
CA GLY A 305 9.86 -5.84 17.08
C GLY A 305 9.39 -4.73 18.02
N GLY A 306 8.48 -3.85 17.59
CA GLY A 306 7.83 -2.86 18.46
C GLY A 306 6.53 -3.38 19.11
N PRO A 307 6.00 -2.67 20.13
CA PRO A 307 4.74 -3.03 20.81
C PRO A 307 3.55 -3.25 19.88
N TRP A 308 3.56 -2.61 18.70
CA TRP A 308 2.47 -2.67 17.73
C TRP A 308 2.78 -3.56 16.52
N GLY A 309 3.92 -4.26 16.51
CA GLY A 309 4.38 -5.03 15.34
C GLY A 309 3.42 -6.11 14.84
N VAL A 310 2.52 -6.62 15.69
CA VAL A 310 1.48 -7.60 15.32
C VAL A 310 0.08 -6.98 15.16
N ARG A 311 -0.07 -5.67 15.41
CA ARG A 311 -1.36 -4.98 15.29
C ARG A 311 -1.75 -4.83 13.83
N ARG A 312 -3.06 -4.72 13.60
CA ARG A 312 -3.58 -4.24 12.31
C ARG A 312 -3.34 -2.73 12.22
N GLY A 313 -3.30 -2.21 11.00
CA GLY A 313 -3.23 -0.79 10.77
C GLY A 313 -3.65 -0.44 9.36
N PHE A 314 -3.91 0.85 9.18
CA PHE A 314 -4.31 1.50 7.94
C PHE A 314 -3.58 2.83 7.91
N ASP A 315 -3.32 3.37 6.72
CA ASP A 315 -2.66 4.67 6.54
C ASP A 315 -3.25 5.74 7.48
N SER A 316 -4.57 5.95 7.44
CA SER A 316 -5.21 6.94 8.34
C SER A 316 -5.01 6.69 9.85
N LEU A 317 -4.80 5.45 10.29
CA LEU A 317 -4.47 5.15 11.70
C LEU A 317 -3.00 5.44 12.01
N VAL A 318 -2.11 5.20 11.05
CA VAL A 318 -0.70 5.59 11.17
C VAL A 318 -0.60 7.11 11.24
N GLN A 319 -1.30 7.84 10.37
CA GLN A 319 -1.31 9.31 10.41
C GLN A 319 -1.75 9.86 11.78
N ALA A 320 -2.78 9.26 12.38
CA ALA A 320 -3.27 9.64 13.71
C ALA A 320 -2.24 9.32 14.81
N ALA A 321 -1.65 8.12 14.79
CA ALA A 321 -0.67 7.71 15.79
C ALA A 321 0.61 8.54 15.79
N THR A 322 1.08 8.95 14.61
CA THR A 322 2.42 9.52 14.47
C THR A 322 2.46 11.05 14.57
N GLY A 323 1.30 11.70 14.75
CA GLY A 323 1.18 13.16 14.79
C GLY A 323 1.07 13.86 13.43
N ILE A 324 0.98 13.10 12.34
CA ILE A 324 0.67 13.67 11.02
C ILE A 324 -0.71 14.33 11.04
N ALA A 325 -1.70 13.70 11.68
CA ALA A 325 -3.04 14.26 11.75
C ALA A 325 -3.12 15.61 12.48
N GLU A 326 -2.26 15.84 13.48
CA GLU A 326 -2.18 17.14 14.16
C GLU A 326 -1.52 18.20 13.26
N LEU A 327 -0.45 17.84 12.55
CA LEU A 327 0.23 18.75 11.62
C LEU A 327 -0.63 19.14 10.41
N GLU A 328 -1.54 18.26 9.99
CA GLU A 328 -2.49 18.51 8.89
C GLU A 328 -3.78 19.20 9.36
N SER A 329 -3.84 19.63 10.64
CA SER A 329 -5.01 20.31 11.19
C SER A 329 -5.36 21.58 10.39
N PRO A 330 -6.60 21.72 9.90
CA PRO A 330 -7.01 22.91 9.14
C PRO A 330 -7.24 24.15 10.03
N ASP A 331 -7.39 23.96 11.34
CA ASP A 331 -7.82 24.99 12.29
C ASP A 331 -7.06 24.95 13.64
N ASP A 332 -5.90 24.26 13.67
CA ASP A 332 -5.08 24.01 14.86
C ASP A 332 -5.83 23.33 16.03
N ARG A 333 -6.99 22.71 15.77
CA ARG A 333 -7.84 22.06 16.79
C ARG A 333 -8.34 20.69 16.39
N THR A 334 -8.77 20.54 15.14
CA THR A 334 -9.39 19.34 14.60
C THR A 334 -8.34 18.54 13.82
N PRO A 335 -8.11 17.26 14.12
CA PRO A 335 -7.15 16.47 13.36
C PRO A 335 -7.48 16.46 11.86
N GLY A 336 -6.48 16.70 11.04
CA GLY A 336 -6.55 16.61 9.59
C GLY A 336 -6.04 15.28 9.04
N ALA A 337 -5.85 15.26 7.73
CA ALA A 337 -5.31 14.12 7.01
C ALA A 337 -4.47 14.60 5.83
N LEU A 338 -3.49 13.79 5.44
CA LEU A 338 -2.74 13.99 4.21
C LEU A 338 -3.70 14.09 2.99
N PRO A 339 -3.32 14.80 1.92
CA PRO A 339 -4.19 15.02 0.74
C PRO A 339 -4.56 13.74 -0.02
N ALA A 340 -3.94 12.61 0.34
CA ALA A 340 -4.15 11.26 -0.18
C ALA A 340 -3.84 10.25 0.94
N GLN A 341 -4.15 8.96 0.74
CA GLN A 341 -3.52 7.88 1.51
C GLN A 341 -2.04 7.72 1.06
N ALA A 342 -1.24 8.76 1.29
CA ALA A 342 0.09 8.91 0.73
C ALA A 342 1.09 7.90 1.29
N LEU A 343 0.91 7.44 2.53
CA LEU A 343 1.76 6.40 3.12
C LEU A 343 1.50 5.07 2.42
N ASP A 344 0.23 4.71 2.18
CA ASP A 344 -0.15 3.49 1.45
C ASP A 344 0.43 3.50 0.03
N HIS A 345 0.19 4.58 -0.72
CA HIS A 345 0.70 4.70 -2.09
C HIS A 345 2.24 4.65 -2.15
N ALA A 346 2.93 5.48 -1.35
CA ALA A 346 4.38 5.55 -1.38
C ALA A 346 5.02 4.21 -0.97
N THR A 347 4.53 3.58 0.09
CA THR A 347 5.02 2.27 0.54
C THR A 347 4.77 1.20 -0.52
N GLY A 348 3.63 1.23 -1.21
CA GLY A 348 3.33 0.33 -2.31
C GLY A 348 4.30 0.46 -3.49
N TYR A 349 4.60 1.69 -3.94
CA TYR A 349 5.59 1.91 -5.00
C TYR A 349 7.00 1.46 -4.58
N LEU A 350 7.41 1.74 -3.34
CA LEU A 350 8.69 1.29 -2.80
C LEU A 350 8.77 -0.24 -2.74
N LEU A 351 7.71 -0.92 -2.33
CA LEU A 351 7.65 -2.39 -2.31
C LEU A 351 7.78 -2.97 -3.74
N ALA A 352 7.11 -2.39 -4.73
CA ALA A 352 7.26 -2.79 -6.13
C ALA A 352 8.71 -2.60 -6.62
N ALA A 353 9.35 -1.48 -6.27
CA ALA A 353 10.76 -1.23 -6.59
C ALA A 353 11.67 -2.29 -5.98
N GLY A 354 11.45 -2.62 -4.70
CA GLY A 354 12.20 -3.67 -4.00
C GLY A 354 12.03 -5.05 -4.62
N VAL A 355 10.81 -5.42 -5.03
CA VAL A 355 10.54 -6.70 -5.74
C VAL A 355 11.32 -6.78 -7.05
N LEU A 356 11.31 -5.72 -7.86
CA LEU A 356 12.04 -5.69 -9.13
C LEU A 356 13.56 -5.76 -8.91
N SER A 357 14.07 -5.09 -7.86
CA SER A 357 15.47 -5.22 -7.45
C SER A 357 15.81 -6.65 -7.02
N ALA A 358 14.97 -7.27 -6.19
CA ALA A 358 15.14 -8.64 -5.72
C ALA A 358 15.15 -9.64 -6.89
N LEU A 359 14.26 -9.49 -7.88
CA LEU A 359 14.27 -10.31 -9.09
C LEU A 359 15.58 -10.17 -9.89
N ARG A 360 16.12 -8.96 -10.03
CA ARG A 360 17.44 -8.72 -10.67
C ARG A 360 18.56 -9.37 -9.87
N ARG A 361 18.56 -9.21 -8.54
CA ARG A 361 19.58 -9.79 -7.66
C ARG A 361 19.53 -11.32 -7.68
N ARG A 362 18.34 -11.92 -7.67
CA ARG A 362 18.14 -13.37 -7.86
C ARG A 362 18.71 -13.86 -9.19
N ALA A 363 18.53 -13.10 -10.27
CA ALA A 363 19.04 -13.49 -11.58
C ALA A 363 20.57 -13.44 -11.69
N THR A 364 21.25 -12.61 -10.89
CA THR A 364 22.71 -12.46 -10.94
C THR A 364 23.45 -13.21 -9.82
N HIS A 365 22.92 -13.20 -8.60
CA HIS A 365 23.54 -13.79 -7.41
C HIS A 365 22.86 -15.08 -6.95
N GLY A 366 21.66 -15.38 -7.44
CA GLY A 366 20.83 -16.45 -6.89
C GLY A 366 20.21 -16.10 -5.55
N GLY A 367 19.80 -17.12 -4.83
CA GLY A 367 19.18 -17.01 -3.50
C GLY A 367 17.68 -16.68 -3.50
N THR A 368 17.08 -16.86 -2.32
CA THR A 368 15.75 -16.37 -1.98
C THR A 368 15.88 -14.97 -1.41
N TRP A 369 14.98 -14.06 -1.77
CA TRP A 369 15.04 -12.67 -1.32
C TRP A 369 13.80 -12.28 -0.54
N ARG A 370 14.00 -11.49 0.52
CA ARG A 370 12.94 -10.83 1.28
C ARG A 370 12.92 -9.35 0.93
N VAL A 371 11.72 -8.82 0.75
CA VAL A 371 11.47 -7.39 0.55
C VAL A 371 10.46 -6.90 1.57
N GLU A 372 10.83 -5.89 2.36
CA GLU A 372 10.00 -5.37 3.44
C GLU A 372 9.85 -3.86 3.35
N ALA A 373 8.62 -3.39 3.54
CA ALA A 373 8.28 -1.97 3.64
C ALA A 373 7.13 -1.77 4.65
N HIS A 374 7.17 -0.68 5.41
CA HIS A 374 6.26 -0.45 6.53
C HIS A 374 5.69 0.97 6.51
N LEU A 375 4.35 1.10 6.63
CA LEU A 375 3.70 2.42 6.58
C LEU A 375 4.25 3.37 7.67
N ALA A 376 4.43 2.87 8.89
CA ALA A 376 4.97 3.65 10.00
C ALA A 376 6.40 4.14 9.74
N ARG A 377 7.21 3.37 9.01
CA ARG A 377 8.56 3.80 8.62
C ARG A 377 8.50 4.87 7.52
N THR A 378 7.58 4.77 6.57
CA THR A 378 7.32 5.84 5.59
C THR A 378 6.80 7.11 6.26
N ALA A 379 5.93 6.99 7.28
CA ALA A 379 5.49 8.12 8.09
C ALA A 379 6.64 8.76 8.87
N HIS A 380 7.51 7.95 9.49
CA HIS A 380 8.69 8.45 10.18
C HIS A 380 9.64 9.19 9.24
N TRP A 381 9.88 8.66 8.04
CA TRP A 381 10.65 9.35 7.00
C TRP A 381 10.05 10.72 6.65
N LEU A 382 8.73 10.77 6.46
CA LEU A 382 8.02 12.00 6.12
C LEU A 382 8.12 13.06 7.24
N LEU A 383 8.04 12.63 8.51
CA LEU A 383 8.15 13.50 9.68
C LEU A 383 9.56 14.03 9.94
N GLN A 384 10.60 13.33 9.44
CA GLN A 384 12.00 13.75 9.57
C GLN A 384 12.49 14.56 8.35
N THR A 385 11.66 14.70 7.32
CA THR A 385 11.99 15.44 6.13
C THR A 385 11.40 16.84 6.24
N ASP A 386 12.24 17.87 6.15
CA ASP A 386 11.78 19.25 6.10
C ASP A 386 10.73 19.43 5.00
N ALA A 387 9.80 20.37 5.18
CA ALA A 387 8.85 20.76 4.14
C ALA A 387 9.60 21.44 2.97
N LEU A 388 10.15 20.61 2.08
CA LEU A 388 10.92 21.03 0.90
C LEU A 388 10.03 21.41 -0.28
N ASP A 389 8.75 21.07 -0.21
CA ASP A 389 7.79 21.37 -1.26
C ASP A 389 7.45 22.87 -1.22
N GLY A 390 7.63 23.56 -2.35
CA GLY A 390 7.10 24.92 -2.53
C GLY A 390 5.55 24.94 -2.42
N PRO A 391 4.91 26.12 -2.42
CA PRO A 391 3.46 26.23 -2.23
C PRO A 391 2.71 25.36 -3.24
N ALA A 392 2.17 24.25 -2.73
CA ALA A 392 1.47 23.26 -3.52
C ALA A 392 0.05 23.73 -3.84
N ARG A 393 -0.46 23.34 -5.00
CA ARG A 393 -1.85 23.61 -5.39
C ARG A 393 -2.51 22.32 -5.83
N PRO A 394 -3.75 22.03 -5.45
CA PRO A 394 -4.47 20.90 -6.00
C PRO A 394 -4.47 20.94 -7.53
N VAL A 395 -4.41 19.76 -8.16
CA VAL A 395 -4.65 19.65 -9.61
C VAL A 395 -6.04 20.18 -9.94
N ALA A 396 -6.11 21.26 -10.72
CA ALA A 396 -7.38 21.90 -11.09
C ALA A 396 -8.14 21.12 -12.17
N ASP A 397 -7.42 20.61 -13.17
CA ASP A 397 -7.97 19.79 -14.25
C ASP A 397 -7.21 18.45 -14.33
N PRO A 398 -7.81 17.34 -13.87
CA PRO A 398 -7.17 16.02 -13.94
C PRO A 398 -7.29 15.38 -15.32
N THR A 399 -8.01 15.97 -16.29
CA THR A 399 -8.29 15.40 -17.61
C THR A 399 -7.06 14.85 -18.35
N PRO A 400 -5.87 15.49 -18.33
CA PRO A 400 -4.68 14.95 -19.01
C PRO A 400 -4.18 13.61 -18.45
N TRP A 401 -4.55 13.28 -17.21
CA TRP A 401 -4.02 12.15 -16.45
C TRP A 401 -5.07 11.12 -16.05
N VAL A 402 -6.28 11.22 -16.58
CA VAL A 402 -7.31 10.20 -16.42
C VAL A 402 -7.58 9.46 -17.73
N VAL A 403 -8.16 8.28 -17.60
CA VAL A 403 -8.64 7.45 -18.70
C VAL A 403 -10.08 7.05 -18.41
N ARG A 404 -10.89 7.01 -19.45
CA ARG A 404 -12.28 6.56 -19.42
C ARG A 404 -12.38 5.18 -20.06
N SER A 405 -12.91 4.21 -19.33
CA SER A 405 -13.01 2.81 -19.77
C SER A 405 -14.42 2.28 -19.51
N ARG A 406 -14.94 1.49 -20.44
CA ARG A 406 -16.21 0.77 -20.24
C ARG A 406 -15.92 -0.59 -19.63
N THR A 407 -16.54 -0.88 -18.50
CA THR A 407 -16.38 -2.14 -17.74
C THR A 407 -17.73 -2.82 -17.56
N GLU A 408 -17.72 -4.04 -17.01
CA GLU A 408 -18.95 -4.75 -16.59
C GLU A 408 -19.68 -4.03 -15.45
N LEU A 409 -18.99 -3.19 -14.69
CA LEU A 409 -19.51 -2.44 -13.54
C LEU A 409 -19.94 -1.01 -13.90
N GLY A 410 -19.87 -0.63 -15.19
CA GLY A 410 -20.22 0.70 -15.68
C GLY A 410 -19.05 1.40 -16.38
N VAL A 411 -19.24 2.68 -16.68
CA VAL A 411 -18.19 3.55 -17.23
C VAL A 411 -17.34 4.06 -16.08
N VAL A 412 -16.07 3.65 -16.06
CA VAL A 412 -15.10 4.06 -15.04
C VAL A 412 -14.21 5.17 -15.59
N VAL A 413 -14.06 6.26 -14.84
CA VAL A 413 -12.99 7.25 -15.04
C VAL A 413 -12.00 7.09 -13.91
N GLN A 414 -10.72 6.92 -14.22
CA GLN A 414 -9.66 6.70 -13.24
C GLN A 414 -8.31 7.23 -13.74
N SER A 415 -7.34 7.34 -12.84
CA SER A 415 -5.97 7.77 -13.14
C SER A 415 -5.26 6.85 -14.14
N ARG A 416 -4.42 7.46 -14.97
CA ARG A 416 -3.36 6.78 -15.71
C ARG A 416 -2.26 6.32 -14.72
N PRO A 417 -1.36 5.41 -15.13
CA PRO A 417 -0.17 5.08 -14.34
C PRO A 417 0.60 6.31 -13.86
N ALA A 418 1.20 6.28 -12.66
CA ALA A 418 1.86 7.45 -12.06
C ALA A 418 3.18 7.87 -12.75
N PHE A 419 3.74 7.02 -13.60
CA PHE A 419 4.98 7.27 -14.34
C PHE A 419 4.88 6.67 -15.74
N ARG A 420 5.83 7.01 -16.61
CA ARG A 420 6.02 6.37 -17.92
C ARG A 420 7.45 5.87 -18.04
N ILE A 421 7.63 4.79 -18.78
CA ILE A 421 8.93 4.33 -19.23
C ILE A 421 8.91 4.42 -20.76
N ASP A 422 9.98 4.92 -21.37
CA ASP A 422 10.12 4.97 -22.83
C ASP A 422 9.91 3.56 -23.42
N ASP A 423 9.13 3.44 -24.49
CA ASP A 423 8.69 2.16 -25.10
C ASP A 423 7.92 1.19 -24.15
N GLY A 424 7.53 1.67 -22.97
CA GLY A 424 6.68 0.98 -22.01
C GLY A 424 5.17 1.28 -22.17
N PRO A 425 4.32 0.59 -21.41
CA PRO A 425 2.88 0.84 -21.43
C PRO A 425 2.53 2.21 -20.83
N THR A 426 1.65 2.95 -21.51
CA THR A 426 1.15 4.26 -21.08
C THR A 426 -0.19 4.19 -20.33
N GLU A 427 -0.81 3.02 -20.32
CA GLU A 427 -2.07 2.68 -19.64
C GLU A 427 -1.95 1.28 -19.02
N PHE A 428 -2.78 0.98 -18.02
CA PHE A 428 -2.92 -0.39 -17.53
C PHE A 428 -3.56 -1.26 -18.62
N ALA A 429 -3.17 -2.54 -18.69
CA ALA A 429 -3.68 -3.46 -19.72
C ALA A 429 -5.21 -3.61 -19.72
N TRP A 430 -5.83 -3.47 -18.54
CA TRP A 430 -7.28 -3.35 -18.36
C TRP A 430 -7.56 -2.65 -17.02
N THR A 431 -8.72 -1.98 -16.91
CA THR A 431 -9.30 -1.56 -15.62
C THR A 431 -9.58 -2.78 -14.74
N GLY A 432 -9.64 -2.61 -13.42
CA GLY A 432 -10.01 -3.71 -12.51
C GLY A 432 -11.28 -4.43 -12.97
N ARG A 433 -11.26 -5.76 -12.86
CA ARG A 433 -12.40 -6.62 -13.22
C ARG A 433 -13.27 -6.82 -11.99
N ARG A 434 -14.35 -7.59 -12.14
CA ARG A 434 -15.13 -8.04 -11.00
C ARG A 434 -14.26 -8.83 -10.02
N TRP A 435 -14.34 -8.48 -8.74
CA TRP A 435 -13.57 -9.13 -7.68
C TRP A 435 -13.86 -10.64 -7.61
N GLY A 436 -12.80 -11.45 -7.60
CA GLY A 436 -12.90 -12.89 -7.43
C GLY A 436 -13.41 -13.66 -8.65
N ALA A 437 -13.50 -13.02 -9.82
CA ALA A 437 -14.10 -13.62 -11.02
C ALA A 437 -13.16 -14.55 -11.81
N ASP A 438 -11.84 -14.50 -11.57
CA ASP A 438 -10.87 -15.31 -12.28
C ASP A 438 -10.61 -16.66 -11.58
N GLU A 439 -10.17 -17.64 -12.36
CA GLU A 439 -9.79 -18.95 -11.84
C GLU A 439 -8.42 -18.90 -11.12
N ALA A 440 -8.27 -19.71 -10.07
CA ALA A 440 -7.03 -19.90 -9.33
C ALA A 440 -6.02 -20.78 -10.12
N ARG A 441 -5.56 -20.26 -11.26
CA ARG A 441 -4.52 -20.87 -12.12
C ARG A 441 -3.69 -19.80 -12.83
N TRP A 442 -2.42 -20.08 -13.10
CA TRP A 442 -1.61 -19.25 -13.98
C TRP A 442 -2.18 -19.23 -15.40
N ALA A 443 -2.06 -18.08 -16.08
CA ALA A 443 -2.45 -18.02 -17.47
C ALA A 443 -1.52 -18.91 -18.30
N ALA A 444 -2.04 -19.48 -19.39
CA ALA A 444 -1.19 -20.17 -20.35
C ALA A 444 -0.10 -19.18 -20.83
N PRO A 445 1.16 -19.63 -21.00
CA PRO A 445 2.19 -18.77 -21.57
C PRO A 445 1.70 -18.21 -22.90
N VAL A 446 1.77 -16.90 -23.07
CA VAL A 446 1.48 -16.28 -24.38
C VAL A 446 2.52 -16.82 -25.35
N ARG A 447 2.09 -17.70 -26.27
CA ARG A 447 2.95 -18.17 -27.36
C ARG A 447 3.29 -16.96 -28.21
N THR A 448 4.56 -16.59 -28.22
CA THR A 448 5.12 -15.56 -29.11
C THR A 448 5.15 -16.04 -30.54
#